data_AF-A0A933YJ94-F1
#
_entry.id   AF-A0A933YJ94-F1
#
_cell.length_a   1.000
_cell.length_b   1.000
_cell.length_c   1.000
_cell.angle_alpha   90.00
_cell.angle_beta   90.00
_cell.angle_gamma   90.00
#
_symmetry.space_group_name_H-M   'P 1'
#
loop_
_entity.id
_entity.type
_entity.pdbx_description
1 polymer ?
#
loop_
_entity_poly.entity_id
_entity_poly.type
_entity_poly.pdbx_seq_one_letter_code
_entity_poly.pdbx_strand_id
1 'polypeptide(L)'
;MRDGRRWNGRVNRLYYSCYYAAAALLLTKNLSFAKHSGTRSLLNKHFIKTQIISTDLGELYNTLFDLRQESDYEDFFRLTPELVKPWVPLTNDFITRVEVIISKS
;
A
#
# COMPACT_ATOMS: atom_id res chain seq x y z
N MET A 1 3.30 4.25 28.43
CA MET A 1 3.70 4.18 27.00
C MET A 1 2.74 3.24 26.27
N ARG A 2 1.75 3.77 25.54
CA ARG A 2 0.65 3.01 24.89
C ARG A 2 0.55 3.27 23.38
N ASP A 3 1.49 4.02 22.81
CA ASP A 3 1.28 4.66 21.50
C ASP A 3 1.69 3.79 20.30
N GLY A 4 2.77 3.00 20.40
CA GLY A 4 3.24 2.15 19.30
C GLY A 4 2.19 1.17 18.75
N ARG A 5 1.41 0.51 19.64
CA ARG A 5 0.32 -0.40 19.22
C ARG A 5 -0.78 0.31 18.42
N ARG A 6 -1.03 1.59 18.69
CA ARG A 6 -2.04 2.38 17.97
C ARG A 6 -1.55 2.71 16.55
N TRP A 7 -0.26 2.97 16.39
CA TRP A 7 0.34 3.30 15.10
C TRP A 7 0.50 2.08 14.20
N ASN A 8 0.80 0.89 14.75
CA ASN A 8 0.74 -0.37 14.01
C ASN A 8 -0.64 -0.58 13.37
N GLY A 9 -1.71 -0.38 14.16
CA GLY A 9 -3.09 -0.48 13.66
C GLY A 9 -3.44 0.55 12.58
N ARG A 10 -2.79 1.72 12.57
CA ARG A 10 -2.97 2.73 11.52
C ARG A 10 -2.25 2.33 10.24
N VAL A 11 -1.00 1.89 10.32
CA VAL A 11 -0.24 1.40 9.16
C VAL A 11 -0.94 0.22 8.50
N ASN A 12 -1.47 -0.71 9.31
CA ASN A 12 -2.27 -1.83 8.82
C ASN A 12 -3.48 -1.33 7.99
N ARG A 13 -4.22 -0.32 8.48
CA ARG A 13 -5.34 0.27 7.73
C ARG A 13 -4.89 0.95 6.43
N LEU A 14 -3.81 1.74 6.47
CA LEU A 14 -3.25 2.37 5.26
C LEU A 14 -2.85 1.33 4.21
N TYR A 15 -2.19 0.25 4.64
CA TYR A 15 -1.85 -0.87 3.78
C TYR A 15 -3.08 -1.49 3.12
N TYR A 16 -4.11 -1.83 3.90
CA TYR A 16 -5.31 -2.47 3.35
C TYR A 16 -6.08 -1.54 2.40
N SER A 17 -6.12 -0.23 2.68
CA SER A 17 -6.69 0.75 1.74
C SER A 17 -5.99 0.71 0.39
N CYS A 18 -4.65 0.77 0.35
CA CYS A 18 -3.92 0.65 -0.91
C CYS A 18 -4.04 -0.75 -1.54
N TYR A 19 -4.06 -1.81 -0.74
CA TYR A 19 -4.19 -3.19 -1.21
C TYR A 19 -5.51 -3.41 -1.96
N TYR A 20 -6.64 -2.93 -1.43
CA TYR A 20 -7.93 -3.10 -2.09
C TYR A 20 -8.02 -2.27 -3.38
N ALA A 21 -7.46 -1.06 -3.40
CA ALA A 21 -7.34 -0.28 -4.63
C ALA A 21 -6.49 -1.02 -5.68
N ALA A 22 -5.31 -1.50 -5.30
CA ALA A 22 -4.44 -2.28 -6.18
C ALA A 22 -5.10 -3.57 -6.68
N ALA A 23 -5.82 -4.27 -5.80
CA ALA A 23 -6.59 -5.47 -6.15
C ALA A 23 -7.67 -5.15 -7.19
N ALA A 24 -8.47 -4.10 -6.98
CA ALA A 24 -9.49 -3.67 -7.94
C ALA A 24 -8.86 -3.35 -9.30
N LEU A 25 -7.73 -2.62 -9.31
CA LEU A 25 -7.00 -2.30 -10.52
C LEU A 25 -6.53 -3.55 -11.28
N LEU A 26 -5.94 -4.52 -10.59
CA LEU A 26 -5.49 -5.77 -11.19
C LEU A 26 -6.66 -6.57 -11.77
N LEU A 27 -7.79 -6.62 -11.06
CA LEU A 27 -8.99 -7.28 -11.54
C LEU A 27 -9.54 -6.64 -12.82
N THR A 28 -9.45 -5.31 -12.97
CA THR A 28 -9.85 -4.65 -14.23
C THR A 28 -9.03 -5.07 -15.45
N LYS A 29 -7.83 -5.65 -15.22
CA LYS A 29 -6.96 -6.19 -16.27
C LYS A 29 -6.98 -7.72 -16.33
N ASN A 30 -7.95 -8.37 -15.69
CA ASN A 30 -8.05 -9.84 -15.56
C ASN A 30 -6.78 -10.49 -14.99
N LEU A 31 -6.04 -9.76 -14.15
CA LEU A 31 -4.85 -10.28 -13.47
C LEU A 31 -5.25 -10.88 -12.12
N SER A 32 -5.13 -12.20 -11.99
CA SER A 32 -5.45 -12.92 -10.76
C SER A 32 -4.25 -13.09 -9.84
N PHE A 33 -4.50 -13.11 -8.53
CA PHE A 33 -3.48 -13.31 -7.51
C PHE A 33 -4.07 -14.13 -6.35
N ALA A 34 -3.30 -15.08 -5.84
CA ALA A 34 -3.71 -15.92 -4.71
C ALA A 34 -3.17 -15.44 -3.35
N LYS A 35 -2.19 -14.53 -3.37
CA LYS A 35 -1.45 -14.07 -2.18
C LYS A 35 -1.20 -12.57 -2.28
N HIS A 36 -1.06 -11.89 -1.14
CA HIS A 36 -0.70 -10.48 -1.08
C HIS A 36 0.62 -10.15 -1.78
N SER A 37 1.62 -11.04 -1.69
CA SER A 37 2.88 -10.91 -2.43
C SER A 37 2.68 -10.97 -3.95
N GLY A 38 1.66 -11.70 -4.42
CA GLY A 38 1.25 -11.73 -5.82
C GLY A 38 0.68 -10.37 -6.27
N THR A 39 -0.18 -9.77 -5.46
CA THR A 39 -0.70 -8.41 -5.70
C THR A 39 0.44 -7.39 -5.81
N ARG A 40 1.40 -7.43 -4.87
CA ARG A 40 2.60 -6.57 -4.91
C ARG A 40 3.40 -6.76 -6.20
N SER A 41 3.70 -8.00 -6.57
CA SER A 41 4.49 -8.31 -7.76
C SER A 41 3.81 -7.85 -9.05
N LEU A 42 2.51 -8.12 -9.18
CA LEU A 42 1.75 -7.72 -10.37
C LEU A 42 1.60 -6.21 -10.47
N LEU A 43 1.30 -5.52 -9.36
CA LEU A 43 1.23 -4.07 -9.31
C LEU A 43 2.56 -3.43 -9.74
N ASN A 44 3.67 -3.91 -9.16
CA ASN A 44 5.01 -3.43 -9.51
C ASN A 44 5.34 -3.66 -10.99
N LYS A 45 5.06 -4.85 -11.51
CA LYS A 45 5.36 -5.22 -12.90
C LYS A 45 4.54 -4.41 -13.91
N HIS A 46 3.23 -4.28 -13.69
CA HIS A 46 2.30 -3.79 -14.73
C HIS A 46 1.99 -2.31 -14.62
N PHE A 47 2.15 -1.69 -13.45
CA PHE A 47 1.74 -0.30 -13.22
C PHE A 47 2.87 0.61 -12.73
N ILE A 48 3.78 0.12 -11.89
CA ILE A 48 4.87 0.96 -11.34
C ILE A 48 6.06 0.98 -12.30
N LYS A 49 6.55 -0.18 -12.76
CA LYS A 49 7.65 -0.26 -13.73
C LYS A 49 7.31 0.36 -15.09
N THR A 50 6.02 0.39 -15.43
CA THR A 50 5.49 1.03 -16.64
C THR A 50 5.20 2.52 -16.43
N GLN A 51 5.47 3.07 -15.25
CA GLN A 51 5.26 4.48 -14.88
C GLN A 51 3.79 4.94 -15.00
N ILE A 52 2.84 4.01 -14.99
CA ILE A 52 1.40 4.33 -14.92
C ILE A 52 1.05 4.84 -13.51
N ILE A 53 1.63 4.22 -12.49
CA ILE A 53 1.71 4.72 -11.12
C ILE A 53 3.15 5.18 -10.91
N SER A 54 3.34 6.35 -10.28
CA SER A 54 4.68 6.87 -10.02
C SER A 54 5.47 5.95 -9.09
N THR A 55 6.80 5.98 -9.24
CA THR A 55 7.70 5.19 -8.41
C THR A 55 7.51 5.49 -6.92
N ASP A 56 7.36 6.76 -6.53
CA ASP A 56 7.17 7.18 -5.13
C ASP A 56 5.91 6.56 -4.49
N LEU A 57 4.80 6.51 -5.24
CA LEU A 57 3.57 5.87 -4.79
C LEU A 57 3.70 4.34 -4.72
N GLY A 58 4.51 3.77 -5.62
CA GLY A 58 4.88 2.36 -5.59
C GLY A 58 5.76 2.01 -4.38
N GLU A 59 6.71 2.87 -4.04
CA GLU A 59 7.56 2.74 -2.85
C GLU A 59 6.71 2.80 -1.58
N LEU A 60 5.79 3.75 -1.47
CA LEU A 60 4.83 3.79 -0.36
C LEU A 60 4.09 2.46 -0.20
N TYR A 61 3.53 1.92 -1.29
CA TYR A 61 2.82 0.64 -1.24
C TYR A 61 3.72 -0.50 -0.75
N ASN A 62 4.95 -0.55 -1.23
CA ASN A 62 5.94 -1.55 -0.84
C ASN A 62 6.31 -1.42 0.65
N THR A 63 6.56 -0.20 1.13
CA THR A 63 6.85 0.09 2.55
C THR A 63 5.69 -0.32 3.45
N LEU A 64 4.45 0.03 3.10
CA LEU A 64 3.26 -0.35 3.87
C LEU A 64 3.07 -1.87 3.91
N PHE A 65 3.39 -2.57 2.81
CA PHE A 65 3.36 -4.03 2.76
C PHE A 65 4.41 -4.64 3.71
N ASP A 66 5.65 -4.16 3.67
CA ASP A 66 6.76 -4.68 4.49
C ASP A 66 6.46 -4.43 5.99
N LEU A 67 6.05 -3.21 6.36
CA LEU A 67 5.67 -2.88 7.74
C LEU A 67 4.47 -3.69 8.26
N ARG A 68 3.55 -4.10 7.38
CA ARG A 68 2.44 -4.98 7.77
C ARG A 68 2.90 -6.41 8.06
N GLN A 69 3.95 -6.89 7.39
CA GLN A 69 4.54 -8.20 7.72
C GLN A 69 5.33 -8.13 9.03
N GLU A 70 6.01 -7.01 9.26
CA GLU A 70 6.83 -6.78 10.44
C GLU A 70 6.01 -6.42 11.69
N SER A 71 4.79 -5.91 11.55
CA SER A 71 3.96 -5.49 12.69
C SER A 71 3.58 -6.60 13.66
N ASP A 72 3.74 -7.87 13.25
CA ASP A 72 3.55 -9.06 14.08
C ASP A 72 4.78 -9.40 14.94
N TYR A 73 5.93 -8.76 14.67
CA TYR A 73 7.16 -8.87 15.44
C TYR A 73 7.34 -7.59 16.28
N GLU A 74 7.02 -7.66 17.58
CA GLU A 74 7.00 -6.51 18.51
C GLU A 74 8.33 -5.73 18.62
N ASP A 75 9.44 -6.27 18.10
CA ASP A 75 10.80 -5.75 18.28
C ASP A 75 11.31 -4.79 17.19
N PHE A 76 10.64 -4.67 16.04
CA PHE A 76 11.13 -3.81 14.96
C PHE A 76 10.33 -2.51 14.82
N PHE A 77 11.05 -1.41 15.03
CA PHE A 77 10.67 -0.02 14.77
C PHE A 77 9.43 0.49 15.53
N ARG A 78 9.67 1.37 16.52
CA ARG A 78 8.59 2.07 17.21
C ARG A 78 7.96 3.06 16.25
N LEU A 79 6.87 2.67 15.58
CA LEU A 79 6.12 3.57 14.70
C LEU A 79 5.65 4.79 15.48
N THR A 80 6.10 5.96 15.05
CA THR A 80 5.76 7.25 15.66
C THR A 80 4.72 7.99 14.81
N PRO A 81 3.94 8.90 15.42
CA PRO A 81 3.02 9.76 14.68
C PRO A 81 3.71 10.51 13.53
N GLU A 82 4.93 10.99 13.76
CA GLU A 82 5.71 11.81 12.82
C GLU A 82 6.09 11.02 11.57
N LEU A 83 6.30 9.71 11.72
CA LEU A 83 6.61 8.81 10.61
C LEU A 83 5.35 8.44 9.81
N VAL A 84 4.23 8.19 10.48
CA VAL A 84 3.02 7.64 9.83
C VAL A 84 2.11 8.73 9.26
N LYS A 85 2.04 9.91 9.87
CA LYS A 85 1.18 11.01 9.41
C LYS A 85 1.43 11.41 7.94
N PRO A 86 2.67 11.52 7.45
CA PRO A 86 2.94 11.83 6.05
C PRO A 86 2.41 10.79 5.07
N TRP A 87 2.22 9.54 5.49
CA TRP A 87 1.71 8.48 4.62
C TRP A 87 0.20 8.57 4.38
N VAL A 88 -0.55 9.24 5.25
CA VAL A 88 -2.01 9.40 5.08
C VAL A 88 -2.37 10.11 3.76
N PRO A 89 -1.84 11.31 3.45
CA PRO A 89 -2.11 11.95 2.17
C PRO A 89 -1.59 11.13 0.99
N LEU A 90 -0.40 10.52 1.11
CA LEU A 90 0.16 9.70 0.04
C LEU A 90 -0.67 8.45 -0.26
N THR A 91 -1.28 7.85 0.77
CA THR A 91 -2.25 6.75 0.61
C THR A 91 -3.48 7.22 -0.14
N ASN A 92 -4.00 8.41 0.16
CA ASN A 92 -5.12 8.98 -0.58
C ASN A 92 -4.74 9.27 -2.04
N ASP A 93 -3.55 9.79 -2.29
CA ASP A 93 -3.04 10.05 -3.64
C ASP A 93 -2.91 8.75 -4.44
N PHE A 94 -2.41 7.67 -3.81
CA PHE A 94 -2.35 6.34 -4.40
C PHE A 94 -3.75 5.85 -4.83
N ILE A 95 -4.73 5.93 -3.93
CA ILE A 95 -6.10 5.47 -4.19
C ILE A 95 -6.73 6.31 -5.31
N THR A 96 -6.61 7.64 -5.23
CA THR A 96 -7.13 8.55 -6.26
C THR A 96 -6.51 8.25 -7.62
N ARG A 97 -5.19 7.99 -7.67
CA ARG A 97 -4.51 7.61 -8.91
C ARG A 97 -5.07 6.32 -9.48
N VAL A 98 -5.31 5.31 -8.64
CA VAL A 98 -5.92 4.05 -9.05
C VAL A 98 -7.35 4.25 -9.57
N GLU A 99 -8.18 5.02 -8.87
CA GLU A 99 -9.55 5.32 -9.28
C GLU A 99 -9.59 5.99 -10.66
N VAL A 100 -8.71 6.96 -10.93
CA VAL A 100 -8.59 7.61 -12.24
C VAL A 100 -8.17 6.63 -13.34
N ILE A 101 -7.36 5.61 -13.03
CA ILE A 101 -6.98 4.59 -14.01
C ILE A 101 -8.16 3.66 -14.30
N ILE A 102 -8.90 3.28 -13.27
CA ILE A 102 -10.08 2.41 -13.40
C ILE A 102 -11.20 3.12 -14.16
N SER A 103 -11.47 4.40 -13.87
CA SER A 103 -12.53 5.16 -14.55
C SER A 103 -12.27 5.42 -16.04
N LYS A 104 -11.04 5.17 -16.51
CA LYS A 104 -10.63 5.31 -17.91
C LYS A 104 -10.50 3.97 -18.64
N SER A 105 -10.70 2.85 -17.94
CA SER A 105 -10.69 1.50 -18.51
C SER A 105 -12.10 1.05 -18.90
#